data_AF-A0A952WWP0-F1
#
_entry.id   AF-A0A952WWP0-F1
#
_cell.length_a   1.000
_cell.length_b   1.000
_cell.length_c   1.000
_cell.angle_alpha   90.00
_cell.angle_beta   90.00
_cell.angle_gamma   90.00
#
_symmetry.space_group_name_H-M   'P 1'
#
loop_
_entity.id
_entity.type
_entity.pdbx_description
1 polymer ?
#
loop_
_entity_poly.entity_id
_entity_poly.type
_entity_poly.pdbx_seq_one_letter_code
_entity_poly.pdbx_strand_id
1 'polypeptide(L)'
;MYRINRGALVLLAGSWLSCALGGSGCTGLEPAAISAGASAAQSGVTFFSRGKLRSFELVEFDDALTALRAAAKRLSLEMEDEEVHAVRGRRDNGREPGSAPGDYADSGRAGESALNGRARVSLRDERGTSVVVVIERRTATVTFIQADVGLLGDTGLSSLLLMETYDELRDMGAYIDDPRRVRKAEQDE
;
A
#
# COMPACT_ATOMS: atom_id res chain seq x y z
N MET A 1 10.96 25.91 -31.67
CA MET A 1 11.32 27.27 -31.22
C MET A 1 10.76 27.47 -29.81
N TYR A 2 11.59 27.35 -28.77
CA TYR A 2 11.17 27.47 -27.37
C TYR A 2 11.78 28.75 -26.77
N ARG A 3 10.93 29.65 -26.25
CA ARG A 3 11.33 30.90 -25.59
C ARG A 3 11.69 30.62 -24.13
N ILE A 4 12.94 30.89 -23.77
CA ILE A 4 13.47 30.80 -22.40
C ILE A 4 13.11 32.10 -21.67
N ASN A 5 12.23 32.03 -20.67
CA ASN A 5 11.93 33.15 -19.79
C ASN A 5 12.99 33.22 -18.68
N ARG A 6 13.82 34.27 -18.75
CA ARG A 6 14.78 34.66 -17.71
C ARG A 6 14.12 35.70 -16.82
N GLY A 7 13.83 35.37 -15.57
CA GLY A 7 13.41 36.38 -14.61
C GLY A 7 12.91 35.80 -13.30
N ALA A 8 13.78 35.81 -12.29
CA ALA A 8 13.50 36.01 -10.86
C ALA A 8 14.50 35.22 -10.02
N LEU A 9 15.75 35.69 -10.04
CA LEU A 9 16.77 35.34 -9.06
C LEU A 9 16.44 36.12 -7.77
N VAL A 10 15.68 35.52 -6.86
CA VAL A 10 15.47 36.08 -5.52
C VAL A 10 16.44 35.40 -4.56
N LEU A 11 17.49 36.14 -4.26
CA LEU A 11 18.43 35.91 -3.15
C LEU A 11 17.66 36.02 -1.83
N LEU A 12 17.32 34.90 -1.20
CA LEU A 12 17.03 34.85 0.24
C LEU A 12 18.28 34.39 0.97
N ALA A 13 19.15 35.37 1.20
CA ALA A 13 20.16 35.32 2.22
C ALA A 13 19.50 35.53 3.59
N GLY A 14 19.83 34.67 4.55
CA GLY A 14 19.74 34.98 5.97
C GLY A 14 18.53 34.39 6.70
N SER A 15 18.75 33.25 7.34
CA SER A 15 18.43 33.12 8.77
C SER A 15 19.13 31.88 9.33
N TRP A 16 20.42 32.02 9.60
CA TRP A 16 21.13 31.15 10.53
C TRP A 16 20.86 31.72 11.92
N LEU A 17 19.77 31.28 12.57
CA LEU A 17 19.50 31.60 13.96
C LEU A 17 19.73 30.36 14.82
N SER A 18 20.81 30.44 15.57
CA SER A 18 21.30 29.52 16.58
C SER A 18 20.23 29.04 17.56
N CYS A 19 20.08 27.72 17.68
CA CYS A 19 19.67 27.08 18.92
C CYS A 19 20.83 26.22 19.42
N ALA A 20 21.74 26.88 20.13
CA ALA A 20 22.72 26.21 20.97
C ALA A 20 22.39 26.53 22.42
N LEU A 21 22.33 25.46 23.22
CA LEU A 21 22.56 25.40 24.67
C LEU A 21 21.37 25.71 25.61
N GLY A 22 20.95 24.66 26.33
CA GLY A 22 20.50 24.79 27.71
C GLY A 22 19.40 23.81 28.13
N GLY A 23 19.76 22.63 28.64
CA GLY A 23 18.79 21.75 29.31
C GLY A 23 19.31 20.37 29.65
N SER A 24 19.77 20.21 30.89
CA SER A 24 20.30 19.01 31.52
C SER A 24 19.29 17.86 31.65
N GLY A 25 19.75 16.63 31.39
CA GLY A 25 19.45 15.46 32.21
C GLY A 25 18.25 14.61 31.83
N CYS A 26 18.50 13.58 31.02
CA CYS A 26 17.98 12.22 31.21
C CYS A 26 18.92 11.26 30.47
N THR A 27 19.86 10.63 31.18
CA THR A 27 20.39 9.32 30.77
C THR A 27 19.32 8.29 31.10
N GLY A 28 18.22 8.34 30.35
CA GLY A 28 17.16 7.35 30.37
C GLY A 28 17.15 6.72 28.99
N LEU A 29 17.20 5.39 28.93
CA LEU A 29 16.95 4.63 27.72
C LEU A 29 15.64 5.10 27.07
N GLU A 30 15.73 5.96 26.06
CA GLU A 30 14.59 6.27 25.20
C GLU A 30 14.65 5.27 24.04
N PRO A 31 13.71 4.31 23.95
CA PRO A 31 13.54 3.52 22.75
C PRO A 31 13.19 4.49 21.63
N ALA A 32 13.89 4.36 20.50
CA ALA A 32 13.52 4.85 19.18
C ALA A 32 12.40 5.91 19.18
N ALA A 33 12.77 7.17 19.01
CA ALA A 33 11.86 8.24 18.62
C ALA A 33 11.19 7.86 17.28
N ILE A 34 10.13 7.08 17.37
CA ILE A 34 9.17 6.84 16.31
C ILE A 34 8.42 8.16 16.17
N SER A 35 8.82 8.91 15.15
CA SER A 35 8.16 10.08 14.57
C SER A 35 6.75 10.37 15.11
N ALA A 36 6.65 11.36 15.99
CA ALA A 36 5.41 12.07 16.28
C ALA A 36 4.97 12.86 15.03
N GLY A 37 4.37 12.15 14.09
CA GLY A 37 3.84 12.67 12.83
C GLY A 37 2.90 11.70 12.12
N ALA A 38 2.55 10.57 12.75
CA ALA A 38 1.50 9.68 12.27
C ALA A 38 0.16 10.24 12.72
N SER A 39 -0.62 10.74 11.76
CA SER A 39 -2.01 11.14 11.97
C SER A 39 -2.77 9.97 12.59
N ALA A 40 -3.41 10.20 13.74
CA ALA A 40 -3.99 9.18 14.63
C ALA A 40 -5.17 8.37 14.05
N ALA A 41 -5.44 8.46 12.75
CA ALA A 41 -6.51 7.75 12.07
C ALA A 41 -6.04 6.54 11.24
N GLN A 42 -4.73 6.29 11.14
CA GLN A 42 -4.23 5.15 10.39
C GLN A 42 -4.29 3.90 11.28
N SER A 43 -5.31 3.05 11.08
CA SER A 43 -5.50 1.79 11.81
C SER A 43 -4.48 0.69 11.45
N GLY A 44 -3.49 1.00 10.61
CA GLY A 44 -2.44 0.10 10.15
C GLY A 44 -1.12 0.28 10.89
N VAL A 45 -0.35 -0.80 11.03
CA VAL A 45 1.02 -0.76 11.57
C VAL A 45 2.00 -0.63 10.41
N THR A 46 2.62 0.54 10.26
CA THR A 46 3.66 0.76 9.24
C THR A 46 5.05 0.41 9.80
N PHE A 47 5.78 -0.45 9.10
CA PHE A 47 7.16 -0.81 9.44
C PHE A 47 8.13 -0.33 8.36
N PHE A 48 9.20 0.34 8.79
CA PHE A 48 10.30 0.77 7.93
C PHE A 48 11.51 -0.15 8.11
N SER A 49 11.98 -0.77 7.02
CA SER A 49 13.21 -1.57 7.06
C SER A 49 13.95 -1.52 5.73
N ARG A 50 15.18 -0.97 5.73
CA ARG A 50 16.12 -1.00 4.59
C ARG A 50 15.50 -0.52 3.25
N GLY A 51 14.86 0.65 3.23
CA GLY A 51 14.23 1.19 2.01
C GLY A 51 12.91 0.53 1.63
N LYS A 52 12.36 -0.34 2.50
CA LYS A 52 11.04 -0.94 2.33
C LYS A 52 10.09 -0.37 3.37
N LEU A 53 8.93 0.08 2.91
CA LEU A 53 7.78 0.43 3.72
C LEU A 53 6.78 -0.72 3.62
N ARG A 54 6.28 -1.18 4.76
CA ARG A 54 5.29 -2.25 4.84
C ARG A 54 4.11 -1.80 5.68
N SER A 55 2.90 -2.06 5.21
CA SER A 55 1.68 -1.88 6.00
C SER A 55 0.71 -3.06 5.82
N PHE A 56 -0.15 -3.22 6.81
CA PHE A 56 -1.30 -4.13 6.79
C PHE A 56 -2.55 -3.30 6.99
N GLU A 57 -3.45 -3.36 6.01
CA GLU A 57 -4.66 -2.55 5.97
C GLU A 57 -5.91 -3.45 5.95
N LEU A 58 -6.97 -3.02 6.66
CA LEU A 58 -8.28 -3.68 6.69
C LEU A 58 -9.13 -3.25 5.49
N VAL A 59 -8.66 -3.58 4.30
CA VAL A 59 -9.28 -3.28 2.99
C VAL A 59 -9.21 -4.49 2.07
N GLU A 60 -10.14 -4.57 1.13
CA GLU A 60 -10.10 -5.59 0.07
C GLU A 60 -8.93 -5.34 -0.89
N PHE A 61 -8.46 -6.41 -1.53
CA PHE A 61 -7.32 -6.36 -2.45
C PHE A 61 -7.58 -5.46 -3.66
N ASP A 62 -8.80 -5.53 -4.21
CA ASP A 62 -9.17 -4.80 -5.42
C ASP A 62 -9.28 -3.28 -5.17
N ASP A 63 -9.74 -2.91 -3.97
CA ASP A 63 -9.76 -1.51 -3.51
C ASP A 63 -8.35 -0.97 -3.32
N ALA A 64 -7.45 -1.74 -2.68
CA ALA A 64 -6.05 -1.36 -2.52
C ALA A 64 -5.34 -1.13 -3.87
N LEU A 65 -5.59 -2.00 -4.85
CA LEU A 65 -5.02 -1.86 -6.19
C LEU A 65 -5.61 -0.65 -6.92
N THR A 66 -6.91 -0.40 -6.77
CA THR A 66 -7.60 0.76 -7.36
C THR A 66 -7.07 2.08 -6.77
N ALA A 67 -6.96 2.16 -5.44
CA ALA A 67 -6.41 3.32 -4.74
C ALA A 67 -4.94 3.57 -5.11
N LEU A 68 -4.12 2.52 -5.23
CA LEU A 68 -2.73 2.66 -5.68
C LEU A 68 -2.65 3.30 -7.08
N ARG A 69 -3.49 2.86 -8.02
CA ARG A 69 -3.53 3.43 -9.39
C ARG A 69 -3.97 4.90 -9.37
N ALA A 70 -4.96 5.25 -8.53
CA ALA A 70 -5.41 6.63 -8.36
C ALA A 70 -4.28 7.51 -7.79
N ALA A 71 -3.61 7.05 -6.74
CA ALA A 71 -2.46 7.72 -6.13
C ALA A 71 -1.30 7.90 -7.12
N ALA A 72 -0.95 6.85 -7.89
CA ALA A 72 0.08 6.94 -8.93
C ALA A 72 -0.24 8.00 -9.97
N LYS A 73 -1.49 8.04 -10.45
CA LYS A 73 -1.96 9.06 -11.39
C LYS A 73 -1.86 10.47 -10.81
N ARG A 74 -2.25 10.65 -9.54
CA ARG A 74 -2.21 11.95 -8.84
C ARG A 74 -0.79 12.47 -8.66
N LEU A 75 0.15 11.58 -8.38
CA LEU A 75 1.58 11.87 -8.28
C LEU A 75 2.29 11.93 -9.63
N SER A 76 1.55 11.80 -10.75
CA SER A 76 2.10 11.79 -12.12
C SER A 76 3.19 10.74 -12.32
N LEU A 77 3.06 9.58 -11.68
CA LEU A 77 3.96 8.44 -11.84
C LEU A 77 3.56 7.61 -13.06
N GLU A 78 4.54 7.17 -13.83
CA GLU A 78 4.36 6.28 -14.96
C GLU A 78 4.35 4.82 -14.47
N MET A 79 3.31 4.06 -14.84
CA MET A 79 3.26 2.62 -14.59
C MET A 79 4.05 1.89 -15.69
N GLU A 80 5.18 1.31 -15.32
CA GLU A 80 6.05 0.57 -16.25
C GLU A 80 5.58 -0.87 -16.45
N ASP A 81 5.15 -1.53 -15.37
CA ASP A 81 4.76 -2.93 -15.37
C ASP A 81 3.72 -3.20 -14.28
N GLU A 82 2.75 -4.05 -14.60
CA GLU A 82 1.69 -4.47 -13.69
C GLU A 82 1.48 -5.98 -13.80
N GLU A 83 2.12 -6.73 -12.90
CA GLU A 83 1.99 -8.18 -12.81
C GLU A 83 0.91 -8.53 -11.78
N VAL A 84 -0.29 -8.87 -12.25
CA VAL A 84 -1.39 -9.36 -11.39
C VAL A 84 -1.43 -10.88 -11.44
N HIS A 85 -0.90 -11.52 -10.41
CA HIS A 85 -1.01 -12.95 -10.21
C HIS A 85 -2.27 -13.25 -9.42
N ALA A 86 -3.34 -13.62 -10.14
CA ALA A 86 -4.35 -14.48 -9.55
C ALA A 86 -3.66 -15.82 -9.30
N VAL A 87 -3.38 -16.16 -8.04
CA VAL A 87 -2.95 -17.52 -7.70
C VAL A 87 -4.15 -18.41 -7.99
N ARG A 88 -4.17 -18.94 -9.21
CA ARG A 88 -5.12 -19.97 -9.65
C ARG A 88 -5.06 -21.05 -8.57
N GLY A 89 -6.16 -21.23 -7.85
CA GLY A 89 -6.29 -22.31 -6.89
C GLY A 89 -5.74 -23.57 -7.52
N ARG A 90 -4.76 -24.18 -6.85
CA ARG A 90 -4.12 -25.44 -7.27
C ARG A 90 -5.24 -26.34 -7.76
N ARG A 91 -5.37 -26.52 -9.08
CA ARG A 91 -6.27 -27.51 -9.64
C ARG A 91 -5.88 -28.82 -8.98
N ASP A 92 -6.83 -29.39 -8.25
CA ASP A 92 -6.72 -30.73 -7.70
C ASP A 92 -6.53 -31.66 -8.90
N ASN A 93 -5.27 -31.93 -9.23
CA ASN A 93 -4.89 -32.80 -10.33
C ASN A 93 -5.17 -34.24 -9.88
N GLY A 94 -6.39 -34.70 -10.11
CA GLY A 94 -6.66 -36.11 -10.35
C GLY A 94 -6.86 -36.98 -9.11
N ARG A 95 -7.79 -36.62 -8.23
CA ARG A 95 -8.52 -37.63 -7.47
C ARG A 95 -9.98 -37.57 -7.88
N GLU A 96 -10.41 -38.54 -8.68
CA GLU A 96 -11.83 -38.89 -8.81
C GLU A 96 -12.20 -39.73 -7.56
N PRO A 97 -12.91 -39.20 -6.55
CA PRO A 97 -13.74 -40.06 -5.72
C PRO A 97 -14.99 -40.34 -6.54
N GLY A 98 -15.09 -41.55 -7.08
CA GLY A 98 -16.26 -42.02 -7.82
C GLY A 98 -17.54 -41.58 -7.11
N SER A 99 -18.25 -40.65 -7.73
CA SER A 99 -19.54 -40.16 -7.26
C SER A 99 -20.56 -40.49 -8.33
N ALA A 100 -21.49 -41.35 -7.94
CA ALA A 100 -22.70 -41.65 -8.69
C ALA A 100 -23.47 -40.36 -9.02
N PRO A 101 -24.27 -40.35 -10.10
CA PRO A 101 -25.02 -39.17 -10.53
C PRO A 101 -26.15 -38.90 -9.54
N GLY A 102 -25.98 -37.88 -8.71
CA GLY A 102 -27.03 -37.28 -7.90
C GLY A 102 -26.91 -35.77 -8.01
N ASP A 103 -27.97 -35.15 -8.52
CA ASP A 103 -28.13 -33.71 -8.79
C ASP A 103 -27.76 -32.82 -7.59
N TYR A 104 -26.49 -32.42 -7.50
CA TYR A 104 -26.09 -31.26 -6.71
C TYR A 104 -26.04 -30.05 -7.63
N ALA A 105 -27.01 -29.15 -7.46
CA ALA A 105 -27.04 -27.84 -8.07
C ALA A 105 -25.74 -27.09 -7.76
N ASP A 106 -24.87 -27.03 -8.77
CA ASP A 106 -23.56 -26.38 -8.79
C ASP A 106 -23.73 -24.88 -9.04
N SER A 107 -24.06 -24.13 -7.98
CA SER A 107 -24.15 -22.66 -8.03
C SER A 107 -23.16 -21.95 -7.10
N GLY A 108 -22.17 -22.65 -6.53
CA GLY A 108 -21.27 -22.10 -5.51
C GLY A 108 -19.79 -21.95 -5.91
N ARG A 109 -19.37 -22.37 -7.11
CA ARG A 109 -17.94 -22.58 -7.40
C ARG A 109 -17.15 -21.42 -8.00
N ALA A 110 -17.64 -20.18 -7.86
CA ALA A 110 -16.92 -18.98 -8.27
C ALA A 110 -16.13 -18.29 -7.13
N GLY A 111 -16.36 -18.64 -5.86
CA GLY A 111 -15.79 -17.91 -4.71
C GLY A 111 -14.37 -18.34 -4.26
N GLU A 112 -13.95 -19.58 -4.53
CA GLU A 112 -12.85 -20.19 -3.76
C GLU A 112 -11.45 -20.07 -4.41
N SER A 113 -11.36 -19.70 -5.70
CA SER A 113 -10.06 -19.47 -6.39
C SER A 113 -9.53 -18.03 -6.27
N ALA A 114 -10.20 -17.15 -5.52
CA ALA A 114 -9.80 -15.76 -5.34
C ALA A 114 -8.93 -15.51 -4.08
N LEU A 115 -8.62 -16.55 -3.30
CA LEU A 115 -8.07 -16.38 -1.94
C LEU A 115 -6.61 -15.88 -1.88
N ASN A 116 -5.89 -15.81 -3.00
CA ASN A 116 -4.46 -15.45 -3.00
C ASN A 116 -4.14 -14.48 -4.17
N GLY A 117 -4.73 -13.29 -4.15
CA GLY A 117 -4.36 -12.22 -5.08
C GLY A 117 -3.02 -11.58 -4.71
N ARG A 118 -2.06 -11.55 -5.64
CA ARG A 118 -0.82 -10.78 -5.49
C ARG A 118 -0.62 -9.90 -6.73
N ALA A 119 -0.48 -8.60 -6.53
CA ALA A 119 -0.09 -7.66 -7.57
C ALA A 119 1.31 -7.12 -7.29
N ARG A 120 2.10 -6.96 -8.34
CA ARG A 120 3.36 -6.23 -8.32
C ARG A 120 3.29 -5.13 -9.37
N VAL A 121 3.42 -3.88 -8.93
CA VAL A 121 3.33 -2.69 -9.77
C VAL A 121 4.66 -1.97 -9.74
N SER A 122 5.27 -1.74 -10.91
CA SER A 122 6.47 -0.91 -11.06
C SER A 122 6.06 0.48 -11.51
N LEU A 123 6.43 1.49 -10.73
CA LEU A 123 6.12 2.89 -10.98
C LEU A 123 7.43 3.66 -11.16
N ARG A 124 7.47 4.64 -12.05
CA ARG A 124 8.63 5.50 -12.30
C ARG A 124 8.23 6.98 -12.26
N ASP A 125 9.08 7.81 -11.65
CA ASP A 125 8.95 9.27 -11.68
C ASP A 125 9.63 9.90 -12.93
N GLU A 126 9.41 11.20 -13.13
CA GLU A 126 10.04 11.95 -14.24
C GLU A 126 11.58 12.00 -14.18
N ARG A 127 12.18 11.66 -13.04
CA ARG A 127 13.63 11.63 -12.81
C ARG A 127 14.22 10.24 -13.06
N GLY A 128 13.37 9.25 -13.41
CA GLY A 128 13.76 7.87 -13.64
C GLY A 128 13.86 7.02 -12.38
N THR A 129 13.50 7.56 -11.22
CA THR A 129 13.44 6.82 -9.95
C THR A 129 12.26 5.85 -10.01
N SER A 130 12.53 4.56 -9.79
CA SER A 130 11.48 3.53 -9.76
C SER A 130 11.11 3.16 -8.32
N VAL A 131 9.82 2.96 -8.07
CA VAL A 131 9.27 2.36 -6.86
C VAL A 131 8.45 1.13 -7.22
N VAL A 132 8.73 0.00 -6.57
CA VAL A 132 7.99 -1.24 -6.77
C VAL A 132 7.03 -1.42 -5.61
N VAL A 133 5.74 -1.49 -5.92
CA VAL A 133 4.70 -1.75 -4.92
C VAL A 133 4.21 -3.19 -5.07
N VAL A 134 4.19 -3.92 -3.96
CA VAL A 134 3.63 -5.26 -3.87
C VAL A 134 2.38 -5.20 -3.01
N ILE A 135 1.25 -5.58 -3.59
CA ILE A 135 -0.03 -5.73 -2.89
C ILE A 135 -0.33 -7.23 -2.81
N GLU A 136 -0.62 -7.73 -1.61
CA GLU A 136 -0.89 -9.14 -1.37
C GLU A 136 -2.11 -9.30 -0.47
N ARG A 137 -3.10 -10.04 -0.95
CA ARG A 137 -4.26 -10.46 -0.15
C ARG A 137 -3.78 -11.42 0.94
N ARG A 138 -3.98 -11.07 2.21
CA ARG A 138 -3.66 -11.93 3.37
C ARG A 138 -4.87 -12.71 3.85
N THR A 139 -6.04 -12.07 3.83
CA THR A 139 -7.36 -12.66 4.08
C THR A 139 -8.37 -12.02 3.12
N ALA A 140 -9.65 -12.36 3.19
CA ALA A 140 -10.69 -11.70 2.40
C ALA A 140 -10.68 -10.16 2.57
N THR A 141 -10.34 -9.68 3.77
CA THR A 141 -10.48 -8.28 4.20
C THR A 141 -9.18 -7.63 4.67
N VAL A 142 -8.06 -8.36 4.66
CA VAL A 142 -6.74 -7.85 5.05
C VAL A 142 -5.82 -7.87 3.85
N THR A 143 -5.28 -6.72 3.51
CA THR A 143 -4.32 -6.54 2.42
C THR A 143 -2.98 -6.07 2.96
N PHE A 144 -1.91 -6.72 2.53
CA PHE A 144 -0.54 -6.33 2.79
C PHE A 144 -0.04 -5.45 1.63
N ILE A 145 0.47 -4.26 1.95
CA ILE A 145 1.02 -3.33 0.97
C ILE A 145 2.48 -3.09 1.32
N GLN A 146 3.38 -3.28 0.36
CA GLN A 146 4.80 -2.99 0.51
C GLN A 146 5.30 -2.12 -0.63
N ALA A 147 5.91 -0.98 -0.33
CA ALA A 147 6.66 -0.18 -1.29
C ALA A 147 8.17 -0.38 -1.10
N ASP A 148 8.88 -0.65 -2.19
CA ASP A 148 10.32 -0.88 -2.23
C ASP A 148 10.96 0.04 -3.28
N VAL A 149 11.86 0.90 -2.83
CA VAL A 149 12.61 1.82 -3.72
C VAL A 149 14.03 1.32 -4.00
N GLY A 150 14.40 0.14 -3.51
CA GLY A 150 15.75 -0.40 -3.61
C GLY A 150 16.77 0.29 -2.71
N LEU A 151 18.06 -0.02 -2.90
CA LEU A 151 19.16 0.46 -2.05
C LEU A 151 19.46 1.96 -2.22
N LEU A 152 19.18 2.51 -3.41
CA LEU A 152 19.53 3.87 -3.80
C LEU A 152 18.29 4.75 -4.07
N GLY A 153 17.08 4.21 -3.85
CA GLY A 153 15.87 4.94 -4.15
C GLY A 153 15.48 5.93 -3.06
N ASP A 154 14.65 6.90 -3.46
CA ASP A 154 14.18 7.95 -2.58
C ASP A 154 13.06 7.42 -1.68
N THR A 155 13.35 7.26 -0.38
CA THR A 155 12.37 6.82 0.62
C THR A 155 11.19 7.80 0.73
N GLY A 156 11.40 9.07 0.40
CA GLY A 156 10.36 10.10 0.34
C GLY A 156 9.29 9.75 -0.68
N LEU A 157 9.66 9.29 -1.87
CA LEU A 157 8.71 8.93 -2.92
C LEU A 157 7.81 7.76 -2.48
N SER A 158 8.37 6.70 -1.90
CA SER A 158 7.56 5.59 -1.38
C SER A 158 6.62 6.02 -0.25
N SER A 159 7.06 6.96 0.59
CA SER A 159 6.25 7.45 1.70
C SER A 159 5.07 8.28 1.19
N LEU A 160 5.33 9.18 0.22
CA LEU A 160 4.29 9.99 -0.42
C LEU A 160 3.29 9.12 -1.19
N LEU A 161 3.76 8.14 -1.96
CA LEU A 161 2.91 7.21 -2.70
C LEU A 161 1.97 6.43 -1.75
N LEU A 162 2.50 5.90 -0.66
CA LEU A 162 1.69 5.18 0.31
C LEU A 162 0.71 6.09 1.03
N MET A 163 1.13 7.29 1.44
CA MET A 163 0.24 8.27 2.06
C MET A 163 -0.94 8.62 1.15
N GLU A 164 -0.67 8.93 -0.13
CA GLU A 164 -1.72 9.22 -1.10
C GLU A 164 -2.61 8.00 -1.37
N THR A 165 -2.04 6.79 -1.39
CA THR A 165 -2.83 5.55 -1.52
C THR A 165 -3.80 5.39 -0.35
N TYR A 166 -3.39 5.72 0.88
CA TYR A 166 -4.27 5.64 2.04
C TYR A 166 -5.35 6.72 2.06
N ASP A 167 -5.03 7.91 1.57
CA ASP A 167 -6.03 8.97 1.41
C ASP A 167 -7.07 8.59 0.35
N GLU A 168 -6.66 8.01 -0.78
CA GLU A 168 -7.60 7.48 -1.78
C GLU A 168 -8.46 6.32 -1.22
N LEU A 169 -7.87 5.40 -0.42
CA LEU A 169 -8.65 4.35 0.27
C LEU A 169 -9.70 4.94 1.24
N ARG A 170 -9.35 6.01 1.94
CA ARG A 170 -10.27 6.70 2.84
C ARG A 170 -11.37 7.41 2.08
N ASP A 171 -11.04 8.11 0.99
CA ASP A 171 -12.01 8.81 0.15
C ASP A 171 -12.98 7.85 -0.53
N MET A 172 -12.52 6.64 -0.86
CA MET A 172 -13.36 5.54 -1.37
C MET A 172 -14.27 4.93 -0.29
N GLY A 173 -14.03 5.18 1.00
CA GLY A 173 -14.71 4.47 2.10
C GLY A 173 -14.42 2.97 2.10
N ALA A 174 -13.24 2.56 1.60
CA ALA A 174 -12.85 1.15 1.46
C ALA A 174 -12.47 0.50 2.80
N TYR A 175 -12.19 1.32 3.82
CA TYR A 175 -11.88 0.82 5.16
C TYR A 175 -13.09 0.16 5.79
N ILE A 176 -12.87 -1.06 6.29
CA ILE A 176 -13.88 -1.79 7.04
C ILE A 176 -13.93 -1.20 8.45
N ASP A 177 -14.73 -0.15 8.60
CA ASP A 177 -14.91 0.58 9.87
C ASP A 177 -15.64 -0.25 10.94
N ASP A 178 -16.33 -1.33 10.55
CA ASP A 178 -17.05 -2.22 11.46
C ASP A 178 -16.75 -3.71 11.22
N PRO A 179 -15.85 -4.33 12.01
CA PRO A 179 -15.56 -5.76 11.91
C PRO A 179 -16.77 -6.65 12.27
N ARG A 180 -17.88 -6.09 12.77
CA ARG A 180 -19.12 -6.84 13.03
C ARG A 180 -19.96 -7.03 11.76
N ARG A 181 -19.83 -6.18 10.75
CA ARG A 181 -20.54 -6.36 9.47
C ARG A 181 -20.04 -7.59 8.71
N VAL A 182 -18.72 -7.82 8.74
CA VAL A 182 -18.09 -9.00 8.10
C VAL A 182 -18.62 -10.30 8.71
N ARG A 183 -18.69 -10.38 10.05
CA ARG A 183 -19.24 -11.57 10.73
C ARG A 183 -20.72 -11.81 10.48
N LYS A 184 -21.47 -10.76 10.16
CA LYS A 184 -22.90 -10.90 9.85
C LYS A 184 -23.11 -11.48 8.46
N ALA A 185 -22.28 -11.09 7.49
CA ALA A 185 -22.27 -11.69 6.16
C ALA A 185 -21.88 -13.18 6.19
N GLU A 186 -20.92 -13.58 7.04
CA GLU A 186 -20.55 -15.00 7.21
C GLU A 186 -21.59 -15.84 7.98
N GLN A 187 -22.51 -15.23 8.73
CA GLN A 187 -23.55 -15.95 9.48
C GLN A 187 -24.87 -16.09 8.72
N ASP A 188 -25.07 -15.25 7.69
CA ASP A 188 -26.25 -15.27 6.83
C ASP A 188 -26.04 -16.15 5.57
N GLU A 189 -24.87 -16.79 5.44
CA GLU A 189 -24.52 -17.83 4.45
C GLU A 189 -24.60 -19.25 5.04
#